data_AF-A0A091Q041-F1
#
_entry.id   AF-A0A091Q041-F1
#
_cell.length_a   1.000
_cell.length_b   1.000
_cell.length_c   1.000
_cell.angle_alpha   90.00
_cell.angle_beta   90.00
_cell.angle_gamma   90.00
#
_symmetry.space_group_name_H-M   'P 1'
#
loop_
_entity.id
_entity.type
_entity.pdbx_description
1 polymer ?
#
loop_
_entity_poly.entity_id
_entity_poly.type
_entity_poly.pdbx_seq_one_letter_code
_entity_poly.pdbx_strand_id
1 'polypeptide(L)'
;QKEDLQIYEKYCQNKPRSEALWRQCGDSIFFQECQRKLDHKLSLDAYLLKPVQRITKYQLLLKEMLKCSKNSEGTAELEEALATMLDIIKSVNDSMHQIAITGYEGDVSELGKLLMQGSFNVWTDHKKGHNKVKDLARFKPMQRHLFLYTKMLLFCKKREENTDGHEKTASYSFKNSLKMSTVGITENVKGDNKKFEIWYNGREEVYIIQASSVELKNTWISEIRKVLT
;
A
#
# COMPACT_ATOMS: atom_id res chain seq x y z
N GLN A 1 8.33 15.12 -15.29
CA GLN A 1 9.17 13.99 -14.81
C GLN A 1 8.47 13.30 -13.64
N LYS A 2 8.86 12.08 -13.26
CA LYS A 2 8.21 11.31 -12.18
C LYS A 2 8.20 12.06 -10.84
N GLU A 3 9.26 12.81 -10.58
CA GLU A 3 9.46 13.65 -9.39
C GLU A 3 8.39 14.75 -9.27
N ASP A 4 8.00 15.38 -10.38
CA ASP A 4 6.95 16.43 -10.39
C ASP A 4 5.59 15.91 -9.92
N LEU A 5 5.34 14.61 -10.10
CA LEU A 5 4.08 13.97 -9.72
C LEU A 5 4.09 13.45 -8.28
N GLN A 6 5.23 13.47 -7.58
CA GLN A 6 5.30 13.12 -6.16
C GLN A 6 4.51 14.10 -5.28
N ILE A 7 4.21 15.31 -5.76
CA ILE A 7 3.34 16.27 -5.08
C ILE A 7 1.95 15.70 -4.78
N TYR A 8 1.46 14.75 -5.60
CA TYR A 8 0.18 14.08 -5.37
C TYR A 8 0.21 13.17 -4.14
N GLU A 9 1.37 12.61 -3.79
CA GLU A 9 1.51 11.80 -2.57
C GLU A 9 1.19 12.65 -1.34
N LYS A 10 1.86 13.80 -1.21
CA LYS A 10 1.62 14.75 -0.12
C LYS A 10 0.18 15.23 -0.08
N TYR A 11 -0.41 15.51 -1.25
CA TYR A 11 -1.80 15.93 -1.34
C TYR A 11 -2.77 14.84 -0.85
N CYS A 12 -2.61 13.61 -1.35
CA CYS A 12 -3.45 12.47 -0.99
C CYS A 12 -3.31 12.12 0.50
N GLN A 13 -2.10 12.09 1.05
CA GLN A 13 -1.86 11.84 2.48
C GLN A 13 -2.58 12.87 3.36
N ASN A 14 -2.64 14.13 2.94
CA ASN A 14 -3.31 15.19 3.68
C ASN A 14 -4.84 15.22 3.45
N LYS A 15 -5.36 14.57 2.40
CA LYS A 15 -6.79 14.65 2.04
C LYS A 15 -7.72 14.21 3.17
N PRO A 16 -7.51 13.08 3.88
CA PRO A 16 -8.36 12.68 5.01
C PRO A 16 -8.37 13.72 6.14
N ARG A 17 -7.22 14.35 6.42
CA ARG A 17 -7.11 15.44 7.41
C ARG A 17 -7.90 16.67 6.96
N SER A 18 -7.80 17.03 5.68
CA SER A 18 -8.59 18.12 5.09
C SER A 18 -10.09 17.83 5.15
N GLU A 19 -10.51 16.59 4.92
CA GLU A 19 -11.92 16.17 5.03
C GLU A 19 -12.41 16.22 6.48
N ALA A 20 -11.60 15.77 7.43
CA ALA A 20 -11.93 15.87 8.85
C ALA A 20 -12.13 17.32 9.31
N LEU A 21 -11.31 18.25 8.82
CA LEU A 21 -11.50 19.68 9.07
C LEU A 21 -12.74 20.22 8.37
N TRP A 22 -12.96 19.86 7.10
CA TRP A 22 -14.14 20.28 6.35
C TRP A 22 -15.45 19.87 7.03
N ARG A 23 -15.52 18.67 7.65
CA ARG A 23 -16.68 18.24 8.43
C ARG A 23 -17.01 19.16 9.62
N GLN A 24 -16.02 19.87 10.15
CA GLN A 24 -16.20 20.76 11.30
C GLN A 24 -16.57 22.18 10.90
N CYS A 25 -16.12 22.65 9.72
CA CYS A 25 -16.23 24.06 9.34
C CYS A 25 -16.75 24.33 7.92
N GLY A 26 -17.12 23.29 7.17
CA GLY A 26 -17.52 23.38 5.76
C GLY A 26 -18.75 24.26 5.55
N ASP A 27 -19.68 24.24 6.51
CA ASP A 27 -20.90 25.06 6.49
C ASP A 27 -20.68 26.49 7.01
N SER A 28 -19.44 26.91 7.30
CA SER A 28 -19.18 28.26 7.79
C SER A 28 -19.52 29.33 6.76
N ILE A 29 -19.97 30.50 7.25
CA ILE A 29 -20.35 31.66 6.43
C ILE A 29 -19.20 32.09 5.48
N PHE A 30 -17.95 31.92 5.92
CA PHE A 30 -16.77 32.23 5.12
C PHE A 30 -16.76 31.46 3.79
N PHE A 31 -16.94 30.13 3.81
CA PHE A 31 -16.91 29.33 2.58
C PHE A 31 -18.15 29.56 1.71
N GLN A 32 -19.32 29.77 2.32
CA GLN A 32 -20.55 30.09 1.59
C GLN A 32 -20.39 31.40 0.79
N GLU A 33 -19.83 32.44 1.42
CA GLU A 33 -19.62 33.73 0.77
C GLU A 33 -18.55 33.65 -0.34
N CYS A 34 -17.46 32.89 -0.11
CA CYS A 34 -16.49 32.61 -1.16
C CYS A 34 -17.10 31.88 -2.36
N GLN A 35 -17.94 30.86 -2.12
CA GLN A 35 -18.61 30.10 -3.17
C GLN A 35 -19.55 30.99 -3.99
N ARG A 36 -20.33 31.85 -3.31
CA ARG A 36 -21.24 32.82 -3.95
C ARG A 36 -20.48 33.84 -4.79
N LYS A 37 -19.40 34.42 -4.27
CA LYS A 37 -18.57 35.40 -4.99
C LYS A 37 -17.92 34.84 -6.26
N LEU A 38 -17.57 33.55 -6.24
CA LEU A 38 -16.97 32.86 -7.39
C LEU A 38 -18.02 32.24 -8.34
N ASP A 39 -19.32 32.38 -8.05
CA ASP A 39 -20.42 31.75 -8.78
C ASP A 39 -20.23 30.23 -8.99
N HIS A 40 -19.72 29.56 -7.95
CA HIS A 40 -19.43 28.13 -7.99
C HIS A 40 -20.67 27.28 -7.66
N LYS A 41 -20.99 26.34 -8.56
CA LYS A 41 -22.09 25.36 -8.35
C LYS A 41 -21.75 24.26 -7.34
N LEU A 42 -20.47 24.01 -7.10
CA LEU A 42 -19.99 22.97 -6.19
C LEU A 42 -19.29 23.61 -4.98
N SER A 43 -19.34 22.92 -3.84
CA SER A 43 -18.62 23.30 -2.63
C SER A 43 -17.11 23.11 -2.77
N LEU A 44 -16.32 23.77 -1.91
CA LEU A 44 -14.85 23.71 -1.95
C LEU A 44 -14.32 22.27 -1.85
N ASP A 45 -14.90 21.40 -1.04
CA ASP A 45 -14.45 20.01 -0.89
C ASP A 45 -14.53 19.21 -2.19
N ALA A 46 -15.53 19.48 -3.04
CA ALA A 46 -15.64 18.87 -4.37
C ALA A 46 -14.48 19.30 -5.29
N TYR A 47 -14.00 20.55 -5.16
CA TYR A 47 -12.81 21.01 -5.87
C TYR A 47 -11.52 20.42 -5.27
N LEU A 48 -11.45 20.26 -3.94
CA LEU A 48 -10.32 19.61 -3.26
C LEU A 48 -10.24 18.09 -3.57
N LEU A 49 -11.29 17.47 -4.10
CA LEU A 49 -11.22 16.10 -4.57
C LEU A 49 -10.56 15.98 -5.97
N LYS A 50 -10.49 17.09 -6.73
CA LYS A 50 -10.02 17.06 -8.13
C LYS A 50 -8.58 16.54 -8.29
N PRO A 51 -7.60 16.83 -7.43
CA PRO A 51 -6.25 16.26 -7.59
C PRO A 51 -6.24 14.73 -7.44
N VAL A 52 -6.98 14.18 -6.48
CA VAL A 52 -7.13 12.72 -6.29
C VAL A 52 -7.78 12.07 -7.52
N GLN A 53 -8.79 12.72 -8.09
CA GLN A 53 -9.42 12.27 -9.34
C GLN A 53 -8.50 12.43 -10.55
N ARG A 54 -7.66 13.47 -10.58
CA ARG A 54 -6.82 13.77 -11.74
C ARG A 54 -5.70 12.76 -11.89
N ILE A 55 -5.01 12.41 -10.79
CA ILE A 55 -3.91 11.44 -10.82
C ILE A 55 -4.37 10.07 -11.31
N THR A 56 -5.59 9.64 -10.91
CA THR A 56 -6.19 8.37 -11.32
C THR A 56 -6.73 8.38 -12.76
N LYS A 57 -6.99 9.56 -13.35
CA LYS A 57 -7.43 9.71 -14.74
C LYS A 57 -6.31 9.59 -15.76
N TYR A 58 -5.07 9.97 -15.43
CA TYR A 58 -3.97 9.96 -16.41
C TYR A 58 -3.75 8.57 -17.03
N GLN A 59 -3.76 7.49 -16.23
CA GLN A 59 -3.62 6.14 -16.76
C GLN A 59 -4.78 5.73 -17.68
N LEU A 60 -6.00 6.24 -17.46
CA LEU A 60 -7.13 5.98 -18.36
C LEU A 60 -6.91 6.67 -19.72
N LEU A 61 -6.51 7.94 -19.69
CA LEU A 61 -6.24 8.71 -20.91
C LEU A 61 -5.11 8.09 -21.73
N LEU A 62 -4.02 7.68 -21.07
CA LEU A 62 -2.89 7.01 -21.73
C LEU A 62 -3.31 5.65 -22.33
N LYS A 63 -4.16 4.88 -21.64
CA LYS A 63 -4.73 3.65 -22.19
C LYS A 63 -5.61 3.90 -23.42
N GLU A 64 -6.43 4.95 -23.41
CA GLU A 64 -7.23 5.31 -24.58
C GLU A 64 -6.36 5.76 -25.75
N MET A 65 -5.31 6.55 -25.51
CA MET A 65 -4.34 6.92 -26.55
C MET A 65 -3.65 5.69 -27.16
N LEU A 66 -3.22 4.72 -26.33
CA LEU A 66 -2.60 3.47 -26.81
C LEU A 66 -3.54 2.65 -27.71
N LYS A 67 -4.85 2.65 -27.42
CA LYS A 67 -5.83 1.97 -28.27
C LYS A 67 -5.91 2.60 -29.67
N CYS A 68 -5.72 3.91 -29.77
CA CYS A 68 -5.78 4.66 -31.03
C CYS A 68 -4.45 4.69 -31.79
N SER A 69 -3.31 4.48 -31.10
CA SER A 69 -1.96 4.62 -31.66
C SER A 69 -1.29 3.28 -32.01
N LYS A 70 -2.04 2.20 -32.23
CA LYS A 70 -1.46 0.87 -32.50
C LYS A 70 -0.51 0.90 -33.70
N ASN A 71 0.74 0.48 -33.48
CA ASN A 71 1.81 0.41 -34.48
C ASN A 71 2.23 1.76 -35.07
N SER A 72 1.99 2.88 -34.37
CA SER A 72 2.54 4.18 -34.74
C SER A 72 3.90 4.42 -34.09
N GLU A 73 4.67 5.33 -34.68
CA GLU A 73 5.79 5.98 -33.99
C GLU A 73 5.29 6.56 -32.64
N GLY A 74 6.04 6.37 -31.55
CA GLY A 74 5.64 6.82 -30.21
C GLY A 74 4.90 5.79 -29.34
N THR A 75 4.61 4.59 -29.85
CA THR A 75 3.86 3.57 -29.08
C THR A 75 4.64 3.12 -27.83
N ALA A 76 5.95 2.90 -27.95
CA ALA A 76 6.79 2.42 -26.85
C ALA A 76 6.88 3.46 -25.71
N GLU A 77 7.05 4.73 -26.08
CA GLU A 77 7.09 5.86 -25.15
C GLU A 77 5.76 6.01 -24.41
N LEU A 78 4.65 5.74 -25.10
CA LEU A 78 3.31 5.79 -24.50
C LEU A 78 3.05 4.61 -23.55
N GLU A 79 3.56 3.42 -23.86
CA GLU A 79 3.55 2.26 -22.96
C GLU A 79 4.39 2.54 -21.70
N GLU A 80 5.58 3.12 -21.85
CA GLU A 80 6.44 3.53 -20.74
C GLU A 80 5.79 4.60 -19.87
N ALA A 81 5.15 5.61 -20.49
CA ALA A 81 4.40 6.64 -19.77
C ALA A 81 3.23 6.04 -18.98
N LEU A 82 2.50 5.09 -19.56
CA LEU A 82 1.42 4.38 -18.87
C LEU A 82 1.96 3.58 -17.68
N ALA A 83 3.03 2.82 -17.86
CA ALA A 83 3.67 2.07 -16.78
C ALA A 83 4.11 3.00 -15.64
N THR A 84 4.76 4.11 -15.98
CA THR A 84 5.17 5.13 -15.00
C THR A 84 3.98 5.72 -14.24
N MET A 85 2.87 6.01 -14.92
CA MET A 85 1.68 6.53 -14.25
C MET A 85 1.02 5.51 -13.33
N LEU A 86 0.95 4.24 -13.73
CA LEU A 86 0.44 3.17 -12.88
C LEU A 86 1.29 3.00 -11.62
N ASP A 87 2.62 3.08 -11.76
CA ASP A 87 3.56 3.06 -10.64
C ASP A 87 3.36 4.22 -9.67
N ILE A 88 3.13 5.44 -10.18
CA ILE A 88 2.88 6.61 -9.32
C ILE A 88 1.57 6.44 -8.56
N ILE A 89 0.48 6.05 -9.24
CA ILE A 89 -0.82 5.82 -8.60
C ILE A 89 -0.69 4.75 -7.50
N LYS A 90 0.03 3.66 -7.80
CA LYS A 90 0.30 2.60 -6.83
C LYS A 90 1.12 3.13 -5.65
N SER A 91 2.20 3.88 -5.90
CA SER A 91 3.05 4.47 -4.85
C SER A 91 2.27 5.40 -3.93
N VAL A 92 1.42 6.27 -4.49
CA VAL A 92 0.55 7.17 -3.72
C VAL A 92 -0.42 6.36 -2.87
N ASN A 93 -1.07 5.33 -3.45
CA ASN A 93 -1.98 4.47 -2.71
C ASN A 93 -1.27 3.72 -1.56
N ASP A 94 -0.10 3.14 -1.83
CA ASP A 94 0.67 2.41 -0.83
C ASP A 94 1.13 3.33 0.31
N SER A 95 1.50 4.57 -0.02
CA SER A 95 1.85 5.61 0.95
C SER A 95 0.69 5.98 1.88
N MET A 96 -0.56 5.92 1.42
CA MET A 96 -1.74 6.08 2.29
C MET A 96 -1.82 4.99 3.36
N HIS A 97 -1.43 3.75 3.03
CA HIS A 97 -1.38 2.66 4.01
C HIS A 97 -0.18 2.80 4.96
N GLN A 98 0.94 3.31 4.48
CA GLN A 98 2.16 3.54 5.25
C GLN A 98 1.93 4.51 6.42
N ILE A 99 1.28 5.65 6.17
CA ILE A 99 1.00 6.64 7.22
C ILE A 99 0.03 6.13 8.30
N ALA A 100 -0.69 5.03 8.03
CA ALA A 100 -1.60 4.40 8.96
C ALA A 100 -0.92 3.32 9.84
N ILE A 101 0.40 3.12 9.72
CA ILE A 101 1.16 2.23 10.60
C ILE A 101 1.34 2.88 11.98
N THR A 102 1.02 2.12 13.03
CA THR A 102 1.13 2.58 14.42
C THR A 102 1.99 1.63 15.26
N GLY A 103 2.70 2.17 16.26
CA GLY A 103 3.52 1.40 17.19
C GLY A 103 4.84 0.86 16.62
N TYR A 104 5.31 1.40 15.50
CA TYR A 104 6.67 1.17 15.01
C TYR A 104 7.63 2.14 15.71
N GLU A 105 8.66 1.63 16.40
CA GLU A 105 9.59 2.44 17.22
C GLU A 105 10.82 2.96 16.44
N GLY A 106 10.79 2.93 15.11
CA GLY A 106 11.86 3.46 14.24
C GLY A 106 11.33 4.48 13.23
N ASP A 107 12.23 5.06 12.45
CA ASP A 107 11.84 5.93 11.35
C ASP A 107 11.47 5.11 10.10
N VAL A 108 10.21 5.24 9.66
CA VAL A 108 9.71 4.57 8.45
C VAL A 108 10.45 5.04 7.20
N SER A 109 10.99 6.28 7.20
CA SER A 109 11.77 6.82 6.10
C SER A 109 13.09 6.05 5.86
N GLU A 110 13.65 5.45 6.92
CA GLU A 110 14.91 4.72 6.86
C GLU A 110 14.78 3.31 6.25
N LEU A 111 13.56 2.77 6.19
CA LEU A 111 13.24 1.44 5.64
C LEU A 111 13.47 1.36 4.13
N GLY A 112 13.61 2.51 3.48
CA GLY A 112 13.75 2.65 2.04
C GLY A 112 12.39 2.72 1.34
N LYS A 113 12.37 2.47 0.03
CA LYS A 113 11.15 2.62 -0.77
C LYS A 113 10.15 1.52 -0.42
N LEU A 114 8.89 1.88 -0.19
CA LEU A 114 7.79 0.92 -0.09
C LEU A 114 7.50 0.33 -1.48
N LEU A 115 7.63 -0.99 -1.61
CA LEU A 115 7.48 -1.71 -2.87
C LEU A 115 6.11 -2.36 -2.99
N MET A 116 5.63 -2.99 -1.92
CA MET A 116 4.32 -3.65 -1.89
C MET A 116 3.71 -3.61 -0.49
N GLN A 117 2.38 -3.64 -0.44
CA GLN A 117 1.63 -3.93 0.78
C GLN A 117 0.43 -4.81 0.49
N GLY A 118 -0.03 -5.57 1.48
CA GLY A 118 -1.16 -6.49 1.29
C GLY A 118 -1.52 -7.27 2.54
N SER A 119 -2.76 -7.75 2.60
CA SER A 119 -3.28 -8.60 3.68
C SER A 119 -3.14 -10.09 3.35
N PHE A 120 -2.67 -10.87 4.31
CA PHE A 120 -2.38 -12.30 4.17
C PHE A 120 -2.83 -13.10 5.38
N ASN A 121 -3.16 -14.37 5.15
CA ASN A 121 -3.11 -15.39 6.19
C ASN A 121 -1.65 -15.81 6.40
N VAL A 122 -1.19 -15.78 7.64
CA VAL A 122 0.20 -16.09 8.02
C VAL A 122 0.21 -17.17 9.09
N TRP A 123 0.91 -18.27 8.83
CA TRP A 123 1.28 -19.28 9.82
C TRP A 123 2.75 -19.15 10.17
N THR A 124 3.12 -19.65 11.35
CA THR A 124 4.50 -19.64 11.84
C THR A 124 4.97 -21.06 12.10
N ASP A 125 6.14 -21.43 11.58
CA ASP A 125 6.81 -22.71 11.84
C ASP A 125 8.26 -22.48 12.28
N HIS A 126 8.42 -21.78 13.40
CA HIS A 126 9.73 -21.48 13.98
C HIS A 126 10.37 -22.74 14.59
N LYS A 127 11.70 -22.88 14.48
CA LYS A 127 12.44 -23.96 15.17
C LYS A 127 12.20 -23.86 16.68
N LYS A 128 11.92 -25.01 17.32
CA LYS A 128 11.62 -25.08 18.76
C LYS A 128 12.80 -24.53 19.57
N GLY A 129 12.63 -23.36 20.17
CA GLY A 129 13.65 -22.72 21.03
C GLY A 129 13.36 -21.25 21.34
N HIS A 130 12.75 -20.50 20.43
CA HIS A 130 12.46 -19.08 20.62
C HIS A 130 10.95 -18.85 20.80
N ASN A 131 10.58 -18.51 22.04
CA ASN A 131 9.26 -18.07 22.51
C ASN A 131 8.13 -19.11 22.60
N LYS A 132 7.73 -19.39 23.84
CA LYS A 132 6.55 -20.17 24.27
C LYS A 132 5.20 -19.54 23.85
N VAL A 133 5.18 -18.54 22.97
CA VAL A 133 3.94 -17.90 22.53
C VAL A 133 3.35 -18.67 21.35
N LYS A 134 2.49 -19.63 21.75
CA LYS A 134 1.30 -20.13 21.06
C LYS A 134 1.53 -21.07 19.86
N ASP A 135 1.49 -22.37 20.18
CA ASP A 135 1.09 -23.46 19.28
C ASP A 135 -0.18 -23.15 18.45
N LEU A 136 -1.02 -22.18 18.84
CA LEU A 136 -2.20 -21.79 18.06
C LEU A 136 -1.89 -21.25 16.66
N ALA A 137 -0.79 -20.52 16.43
CA ALA A 137 -0.47 -19.98 15.11
C ALA A 137 0.05 -21.06 14.14
N ARG A 138 0.48 -22.21 14.67
CA ARG A 138 0.84 -23.41 13.89
C ARG A 138 -0.39 -24.04 13.24
N PHE A 139 -1.55 -24.00 13.91
CA PHE A 139 -2.79 -24.63 13.44
C PHE A 139 -3.81 -23.65 12.86
N LYS A 140 -3.84 -22.39 13.33
CA LYS A 140 -4.75 -21.34 12.85
C LYS A 140 -3.96 -20.16 12.30
N PRO A 141 -4.21 -19.72 11.06
CA PRO A 141 -3.54 -18.57 10.51
C PRO A 141 -3.85 -17.31 11.31
N MET A 142 -2.87 -16.44 11.40
CA MET A 142 -3.05 -15.07 11.84
C MET A 142 -3.25 -14.17 10.62
N GLN A 143 -4.17 -13.22 10.71
CA GLN A 143 -4.27 -12.15 9.72
C GLN A 143 -3.15 -11.13 9.96
N ARG A 144 -2.36 -10.86 8.92
CA ARG A 144 -1.31 -9.84 8.91
C ARG A 144 -1.39 -9.02 7.63
N HIS A 145 -1.17 -7.73 7.78
CA HIS A 145 -0.90 -6.84 6.68
C HIS A 145 0.61 -6.66 6.58
N LEU A 146 1.19 -7.02 5.45
CA LEU A 146 2.63 -6.94 5.22
C LEU A 146 2.96 -5.66 4.46
N PHE A 147 4.10 -5.06 4.78
CA PHE A 147 4.69 -3.95 4.03
C PHE A 147 6.12 -4.32 3.64
N LEU A 148 6.36 -4.50 2.35
CA LEU A 148 7.66 -4.81 1.79
C LEU A 148 8.37 -3.51 1.40
N TYR A 149 9.37 -3.13 2.18
CA TYR A 149 10.30 -2.07 1.84
C TYR A 149 11.59 -2.65 1.26
N THR A 150 12.41 -1.81 0.63
CA THR A 150 13.71 -2.25 0.08
C THR A 150 14.67 -2.78 1.15
N LYS A 151 14.59 -2.33 2.41
CA LYS A 151 15.47 -2.80 3.49
C LYS A 151 14.79 -3.67 4.54
N MET A 152 13.46 -3.60 4.66
CA MET A 152 12.69 -4.24 5.73
C MET A 152 11.35 -4.80 5.25
N LEU A 153 10.94 -5.93 5.79
CA LEU A 153 9.57 -6.45 5.67
C LEU A 153 8.85 -6.28 7.01
N LEU A 154 7.81 -5.45 7.06
CA LEU A 154 7.02 -5.24 8.27
C LEU A 154 5.79 -6.14 8.29
N PHE A 155 5.47 -6.66 9.47
CA PHE A 155 4.26 -7.39 9.78
C PHE A 155 3.40 -6.53 10.70
N CYS A 156 2.22 -6.17 10.22
CA CYS A 156 1.25 -5.39 10.99
C CYS A 156 -0.05 -6.17 11.17
N LYS A 157 -0.81 -5.86 12.23
CA LYS A 157 -2.19 -6.30 12.40
C LYS A 157 -3.11 -5.18 11.97
N LYS A 158 -3.92 -5.40 10.92
CA LYS A 158 -4.97 -4.46 10.54
C LYS A 158 -5.97 -4.31 11.69
N ARG A 159 -6.28 -3.07 12.03
CA ARG A 159 -7.33 -2.65 12.96
C ARG A 159 -8.35 -1.86 12.17
N GLU A 160 -9.60 -2.08 12.50
CA GLU A 160 -10.69 -1.21 12.06
C GLU A 160 -11.14 -0.49 13.32
N GLU A 161 -10.89 0.82 13.37
CA GLU A 161 -11.43 1.66 14.42
C GLU A 161 -12.86 2.05 14.01
N ASN A 162 -13.82 1.71 14.87
CA ASN A 162 -15.18 2.20 14.76
C ASN A 162 -15.23 3.53 15.50
N THR A 163 -14.86 4.63 14.83
CA THR A 163 -15.22 5.96 15.32
C THR A 163 -16.69 6.22 15.02
N ASP A 164 -17.43 6.71 16.01
CA ASP A 164 -18.90 6.88 16.01
C ASP A 164 -19.47 7.46 14.69
N GLY A 165 -19.89 6.56 13.82
CA GLY A 165 -20.72 6.84 12.64
C GLY A 165 -20.01 7.26 11.34
N HIS A 166 -18.72 7.58 11.33
CA HIS A 166 -18.08 8.07 10.09
C HIS A 166 -16.64 7.55 9.85
N GLU A 167 -16.49 6.98 8.64
CA GLU A 167 -15.30 6.52 7.91
C GLU A 167 -14.32 5.59 8.65
N LYS A 168 -14.38 4.29 8.30
CA LYS A 168 -13.44 3.26 8.74
C LYS A 168 -12.05 3.51 8.17
N THR A 169 -11.25 4.33 8.84
CA THR A 169 -9.83 4.42 8.50
C THR A 169 -9.13 3.20 9.09
N ALA A 170 -8.64 2.31 8.23
CA ALA A 170 -7.88 1.15 8.67
C ALA A 170 -6.54 1.62 9.25
N SER A 171 -6.22 1.21 10.48
CA SER A 171 -4.90 1.41 11.08
C SER A 171 -4.13 0.09 11.14
N TYR A 172 -2.80 0.15 11.12
CA TYR A 172 -1.93 -1.02 11.04
C TYR A 172 -1.00 -1.08 12.25
N SER A 173 -1.40 -1.81 13.29
CA SER A 173 -0.57 -1.97 14.48
C SER A 173 0.64 -2.85 14.19
N PHE A 174 1.85 -2.32 14.32
CA PHE A 174 3.11 -3.04 14.17
C PHE A 174 3.16 -4.30 15.07
N LYS A 175 3.79 -5.37 14.56
CA LYS A 175 3.95 -6.66 15.25
C LYS A 175 5.35 -7.24 15.13
N ASN A 176 5.96 -7.18 13.95
CA ASN A 176 7.30 -7.69 13.72
C ASN A 176 7.94 -7.03 12.48
N SER A 177 9.25 -7.10 12.35
CA SER A 177 10.01 -6.65 11.18
C SER A 177 11.14 -7.62 10.86
N LEU A 178 11.38 -7.89 9.59
CA LEU A 178 12.50 -8.71 9.11
C LEU A 178 13.41 -7.86 8.22
N LYS A 179 14.71 -7.84 8.52
CA LYS A 179 15.71 -7.22 7.65
C LYS A 179 15.83 -8.01 6.36
N MET A 180 15.69 -7.33 5.21
CA MET A 180 15.70 -8.02 3.91
C MET A 180 17.04 -8.70 3.63
N SER A 181 18.15 -8.19 4.18
CA SER A 181 19.49 -8.79 4.06
C SER A 181 19.62 -10.21 4.62
N THR A 182 18.69 -10.66 5.45
CA THR A 182 18.70 -11.98 6.10
C THR A 182 17.41 -12.76 5.86
N VAL A 183 16.55 -12.25 4.97
CA VAL A 183 15.35 -12.93 4.50
C VAL A 183 15.72 -13.88 3.36
N GLY A 184 15.10 -15.06 3.36
CA GLY A 184 15.01 -15.90 2.18
C GLY A 184 13.58 -16.35 1.93
N ILE A 185 13.34 -16.95 0.76
CA ILE A 185 12.00 -17.35 0.34
C ILE A 185 11.94 -18.82 -0.09
N THR A 186 10.76 -19.40 -0.07
CA THR A 186 10.46 -20.68 -0.73
C THR A 186 9.14 -20.53 -1.47
N GLU A 187 9.21 -20.62 -2.80
CA GLU A 187 8.09 -20.31 -3.68
C GLU A 187 6.96 -21.34 -3.61
N ASN A 188 7.30 -22.62 -3.40
CA ASN A 188 6.33 -23.71 -3.49
C ASN A 188 6.11 -24.36 -2.13
N VAL A 189 4.89 -24.27 -1.63
CA VAL A 189 4.42 -24.96 -0.43
C VAL A 189 3.47 -26.07 -0.86
N LYS A 190 3.68 -27.29 -0.36
CA LYS A 190 2.83 -28.44 -0.71
C LYS A 190 1.38 -28.20 -0.28
N GLY A 191 0.43 -28.55 -1.13
CA GLY A 191 -1.00 -28.53 -0.84
C GLY A 191 -1.73 -27.21 -1.09
N ASP A 192 -1.04 -26.11 -1.41
CA ASP A 192 -1.68 -24.85 -1.80
C ASP A 192 -0.76 -24.01 -2.70
N ASN A 193 -1.15 -23.83 -3.97
CA ASN A 193 -0.37 -23.07 -4.94
C ASN A 193 -0.37 -21.55 -4.69
N LYS A 194 -1.23 -21.04 -3.79
CA LYS A 194 -1.25 -19.64 -3.35
C LYS A 194 -0.35 -19.37 -2.14
N LYS A 195 0.30 -20.41 -1.60
CA LYS A 195 1.23 -20.29 -0.48
C LYS A 195 2.68 -20.19 -0.93
N PHE A 196 3.45 -19.42 -0.17
CA PHE A 196 4.90 -19.33 -0.22
C PHE A 196 5.44 -19.13 1.20
N GLU A 197 6.73 -19.32 1.39
CA GLU A 197 7.37 -19.10 2.69
C GLU A 197 8.34 -17.93 2.62
N ILE A 198 8.37 -17.15 3.69
CA ILE A 198 9.41 -16.20 4.01
C ILE A 198 10.10 -16.75 5.25
N TRP A 199 11.40 -17.00 5.16
CA TRP A 199 12.19 -17.51 6.27
C TRP A 199 13.31 -16.54 6.60
N TYR A 200 13.74 -16.56 7.86
CA TYR A 200 14.69 -15.61 8.41
C TYR A 200 15.76 -16.34 9.24
N ASN A 201 16.98 -15.82 9.22
CA ASN A 201 18.15 -16.34 9.94
C ASN A 201 18.35 -17.86 9.76
N GLY A 202 18.55 -18.34 8.53
CA GLY A 202 18.78 -19.77 8.29
C GLY A 202 17.57 -20.67 8.61
N ARG A 203 16.35 -20.16 8.39
CA ARG A 203 15.07 -20.81 8.72
C ARG A 203 14.88 -21.09 10.22
N GLU A 204 15.50 -20.30 11.09
CA GLU A 204 15.11 -20.28 12.52
C GLU A 204 13.68 -19.79 12.67
N GLU A 205 13.31 -18.78 11.87
CA GLU A 205 11.94 -18.35 11.72
C GLU A 205 11.40 -18.65 10.33
N VAL A 206 10.19 -19.21 10.25
CA VAL A 206 9.50 -19.48 8.99
C VAL A 206 8.08 -18.95 9.07
N TYR A 207 7.72 -18.13 8.10
CA TYR A 207 6.39 -17.56 7.93
C TYR A 207 5.78 -18.12 6.64
N ILE A 208 4.72 -18.91 6.75
CA ILE A 208 3.98 -19.43 5.61
C ILE A 208 2.90 -18.39 5.28
N ILE A 209 3.02 -17.77 4.11
CA ILE A 209 2.15 -16.70 3.64
C ILE A 209 1.19 -17.26 2.60
N GLN A 210 -0.12 -17.08 2.79
CA GLN A 210 -1.13 -17.41 1.79
C GLN A 210 -1.73 -16.14 1.19
N ALA A 211 -1.52 -15.96 -0.10
CA ALA A 211 -2.11 -14.88 -0.88
C ALA A 211 -3.58 -15.17 -1.22
N SER A 212 -4.33 -14.12 -1.58
CA SER A 212 -5.72 -14.25 -2.06
C SER A 212 -5.80 -14.95 -3.43
N SER A 213 -4.78 -14.78 -4.28
CA SER A 213 -4.68 -15.40 -5.60
C SER A 213 -3.24 -15.82 -5.93
N VAL A 214 -3.09 -16.66 -6.98
CA VAL A 214 -1.77 -17.13 -7.47
C VAL A 214 -1.00 -15.98 -8.09
N GLU A 215 -1.69 -15.07 -8.77
CA GLU A 215 -1.10 -13.89 -9.41
C GLU A 215 -0.49 -12.98 -8.35
N LEU A 216 -1.22 -12.71 -7.26
CA LEU A 216 -0.71 -11.91 -6.15
C LEU A 216 0.52 -12.56 -5.50
N LYS A 217 0.49 -13.88 -5.27
CA LYS A 217 1.66 -14.64 -4.80
C LYS A 217 2.85 -14.41 -5.72
N ASN A 218 2.68 -14.61 -7.03
CA ASN A 218 3.76 -14.51 -8.01
C ASN A 218 4.34 -13.08 -8.07
N THR A 219 3.49 -12.05 -7.98
CA THR A 219 3.94 -10.65 -7.88
C THR A 219 4.79 -10.44 -6.63
N TRP A 220 4.35 -10.92 -5.46
CA TRP A 220 5.11 -10.79 -4.21
C TRP A 220 6.45 -11.52 -4.25
N ILE A 221 6.49 -12.73 -4.81
CA ILE A 221 7.74 -13.49 -4.97
C ILE A 221 8.71 -12.75 -5.91
N SER A 222 8.21 -12.23 -7.03
CA SER A 222 9.00 -11.45 -7.97
C SER A 222 9.62 -10.21 -7.32
N GLU A 223 8.83 -9.42 -6.59
CA GLU A 223 9.32 -8.22 -5.91
C GLU A 223 10.29 -8.55 -4.78
N ILE A 224 10.04 -9.59 -3.97
CA ILE A 224 10.99 -10.01 -2.94
C ILE A 224 12.32 -10.45 -3.58
N ARG A 225 12.29 -11.19 -4.69
CA ARG A 225 13.51 -11.59 -5.41
C ARG A 225 14.33 -10.39 -5.88
N LYS A 226 13.67 -9.36 -6.43
CA LYS A 226 14.34 -8.13 -6.86
C LYS A 226 15.06 -7.42 -5.72
N VAL A 227 14.58 -7.56 -4.48
CA VAL A 227 15.22 -6.97 -3.28
C VAL A 227 16.39 -7.82 -2.77
N LEU A 228 16.32 -9.14 -2.95
CA LEU A 228 17.35 -10.08 -2.49
C LEU A 228 18.53 -10.22 -3.47
N THR A 229 18.43 -9.63 -4.67
CA THR A 229 19.47 -9.65 -5.71
C THR A 229 20.27 -8.37 -5.66
#